data_AF-A0A1E1WQL0-F1
#
_entry.id   AF-A0A1E1WQL0-F1
#
_cell.length_a   1.000
_cell.length_b   1.000
_cell.length_c   1.000
_cell.angle_alpha   90.00
_cell.angle_beta   90.00
_cell.angle_gamma   90.00
#
_symmetry.space_group_name_H-M   'P 1'
#
loop_
_entity.id
_entity.type
_entity.pdbx_description
1 polymer ?
#
loop_
_entity_poly.entity_id
_entity_poly.type
_entity_poly.pdbx_seq_one_letter_code
_entity_poly.pdbx_strand_id
1 'polypeptide(L)'
;MNESDATPAESRKLSPEAMAQLTEKEKGAGFCSATCVDKAGVIHEIQKPPLKTSDIFAACNLPKRFEYPHWFNGYGSQVSKQHPFYRTSANEYGWYAPGWHSIPNNYHPLSQKFSEKQIKCGMYRNYSLNMSAPDPPKKLC
;
A
#
# COMPACT_ATOMS: atom_id res chain seq x y z
N MET A 1 -5.76 -32.77 -54.19
CA MET A 1 -5.19 -32.12 -55.38
C MET A 1 -6.06 -30.90 -55.68
N ASN A 2 -5.69 -29.64 -55.55
CA ASN A 2 -4.52 -28.87 -55.11
C ASN A 2 -5.12 -27.52 -54.63
N GLU A 3 -4.77 -26.99 -53.46
CA GLU A 3 -3.82 -25.88 -53.28
C GLU A 3 -3.55 -25.04 -54.54
N SER A 4 -3.89 -23.74 -54.46
CA SER A 4 -3.42 -22.71 -55.39
C SER A 4 -3.06 -21.44 -54.61
N ASP A 5 -1.80 -21.44 -54.17
CA ASP A 5 -0.81 -20.36 -54.18
C ASP A 5 -1.27 -18.89 -54.09
N ALA A 6 -0.94 -18.27 -52.95
CA ALA A 6 -0.64 -16.85 -52.86
C ALA A 6 0.83 -16.68 -52.40
N THR A 7 1.65 -16.10 -53.26
CA THR A 7 3.09 -15.83 -53.10
C THR A 7 3.40 -14.81 -51.99
N PRO A 8 4.59 -14.85 -51.35
CA PRO A 8 4.92 -14.02 -50.21
C PRO A 8 5.49 -12.65 -50.63
N ALA A 9 4.96 -11.57 -50.04
CA ALA A 9 5.50 -10.23 -50.21
C ALA A 9 6.79 -10.05 -49.38
N GLU A 10 7.83 -9.65 -50.09
CA GLU A 10 9.21 -9.44 -49.71
C GLU A 10 9.38 -8.36 -48.60
N SER A 11 10.06 -8.71 -47.52
CA SER A 11 10.35 -7.79 -46.41
C SER A 11 11.59 -6.95 -46.68
N ARG A 12 11.40 -5.67 -47.03
CA ARG A 12 12.47 -4.67 -47.06
C ARG A 12 12.89 -4.34 -45.62
N LYS A 13 13.97 -4.97 -45.13
CA LYS A 13 14.62 -4.58 -43.87
C LYS A 13 15.31 -3.22 -44.07
N LEU A 14 14.80 -2.15 -43.46
CA LEU A 14 15.51 -0.88 -43.34
C LEU A 14 16.64 -1.00 -42.29
N SER A 15 17.77 -0.34 -42.54
CA SER A 15 19.02 -0.47 -41.76
C SER A 15 18.92 0.06 -40.32
N PRO A 16 19.70 -0.49 -39.37
CA PRO A 16 19.61 -0.18 -37.94
C PRO A 16 20.02 1.24 -37.54
N GLU A 17 20.68 1.99 -38.43
CA GLU A 17 21.15 3.35 -38.17
C GLU A 17 20.01 4.38 -38.09
N ALA A 18 18.86 4.08 -38.70
CA ALA A 18 17.67 4.94 -38.66
C ALA A 18 16.91 4.90 -37.32
N MET A 19 17.15 3.89 -36.47
CA MET A 19 16.46 3.74 -35.17
C MET A 19 17.12 4.56 -34.05
N ALA A 20 18.40 4.93 -34.19
CA ALA A 20 19.16 5.62 -33.15
C ALA A 20 18.96 7.16 -33.14
N GLN A 21 18.41 7.74 -34.22
CA GLN A 21 18.18 9.19 -34.32
C GLN A 21 16.81 9.63 -33.80
N LEU A 22 15.96 8.70 -33.36
CA LEU A 22 14.63 8.98 -32.80
C LEU A 22 14.64 9.26 -31.28
N THR A 23 15.76 9.07 -30.57
CA THR A 23 15.79 9.14 -29.10
C THR A 23 16.07 10.52 -28.52
N GLU A 24 16.37 11.53 -29.33
CA GLU A 24 16.74 12.87 -28.84
C GLU A 24 15.67 13.96 -29.11
N LYS A 25 14.59 13.67 -29.85
CA LYS A 25 13.62 14.70 -30.30
C LYS A 25 12.33 14.83 -29.47
N GLU A 26 12.17 14.12 -28.35
CA GLU A 26 10.96 14.22 -27.51
C GLU A 26 11.22 14.78 -26.10
N LYS A 27 12.35 15.46 -25.89
CA LYS A 27 12.57 16.26 -24.68
C LYS A 27 12.07 17.68 -24.91
N GLY A 28 10.75 17.85 -24.94
CA GLY A 28 10.15 19.18 -24.86
C GLY A 28 8.95 19.39 -25.75
N ALA A 29 7.77 19.03 -25.25
CA ALA A 29 6.55 19.72 -25.62
C ALA A 29 5.65 19.78 -24.38
N GLY A 30 5.31 21.00 -23.98
CA GLY A 30 4.51 21.29 -22.80
C GLY A 30 3.10 20.69 -22.89
N PHE A 31 2.58 20.39 -21.72
CA PHE A 31 1.21 19.93 -21.48
C PHE A 31 0.20 20.94 -22.04
N CYS A 32 -0.40 20.63 -23.20
CA CYS A 32 -1.49 21.40 -23.79
C CYS A 32 -2.78 20.60 -23.65
N SER A 33 -3.66 21.07 -22.77
CA SER A 33 -4.90 20.42 -22.38
C SER A 33 -5.93 20.45 -23.51
N ALA A 34 -6.19 19.31 -24.15
CA ALA A 34 -7.57 18.79 -24.33
C ALA A 34 -7.63 17.48 -25.13
N THR A 35 -6.73 17.19 -26.08
CA THR A 35 -6.88 15.96 -26.92
C THR A 35 -5.60 15.31 -27.44
N CYS A 36 -4.41 15.77 -27.05
CA CYS A 36 -3.15 15.12 -27.44
C CYS A 36 -2.49 14.53 -26.20
N VAL A 37 -2.92 13.34 -25.79
CA VAL A 37 -2.11 12.53 -24.87
C VAL A 37 -1.47 11.45 -25.71
N ASP A 38 -0.14 11.38 -25.71
CA ASP A 38 0.60 10.29 -26.32
C ASP A 38 0.06 8.98 -25.72
N LYS A 39 -0.74 8.25 -26.50
CA LYS A 39 -1.44 7.05 -26.04
C LYS A 39 -0.43 6.04 -25.48
N ALA A 40 0.76 5.98 -26.08
CA ALA A 40 1.89 5.20 -25.60
C ALA A 40 2.38 5.66 -24.22
N GLY A 41 2.48 6.97 -23.98
CA GLY A 41 2.86 7.54 -22.69
C GLY A 41 1.85 7.22 -21.58
N VAL A 42 0.55 7.35 -21.88
CA VAL A 42 -0.53 6.98 -20.93
C VAL A 42 -0.49 5.50 -20.58
N ILE A 43 -0.34 4.63 -21.59
CA ILE A 43 -0.23 3.19 -21.37
C ILE A 43 0.97 2.87 -20.47
N HIS A 44 2.11 3.52 -20.72
CA HIS A 44 3.31 3.35 -19.90
C HIS A 44 3.10 3.85 -18.46
N GLU A 45 2.39 4.96 -18.23
CA GLU A 45 2.07 5.44 -16.89
C GLU A 45 1.10 4.52 -16.14
N ILE A 46 0.08 3.99 -16.82
CA ILE A 46 -0.87 3.02 -16.24
C ILE A 46 -0.14 1.73 -15.84
N GLN A 47 0.89 1.33 -16.59
CA GLN A 47 1.70 0.15 -16.29
C GLN A 47 2.65 0.34 -15.10
N LYS A 48 2.90 1.58 -14.65
CA LYS A 48 3.72 1.83 -13.46
C LYS A 48 3.02 1.23 -12.23
N PRO A 49 3.79 0.66 -11.28
CA PRO A 49 3.21 0.21 -10.03
C PRO A 49 2.56 1.38 -9.29
N PRO A 50 1.47 1.15 -8.54
CA PRO A 50 0.81 2.21 -7.78
C PRO A 50 1.78 2.80 -6.75
N LEU A 51 1.80 4.13 -6.66
CA LEU A 51 2.64 4.87 -5.73
C LEU A 51 2.34 4.45 -4.29
N LYS A 52 3.39 4.14 -3.53
CA LYS A 52 3.31 3.83 -2.11
C LYS A 52 3.65 5.04 -1.26
N THR A 53 3.20 5.05 -0.02
CA THR A 53 3.59 6.11 0.93
C THR A 53 5.09 6.05 1.25
N SER A 54 5.69 4.86 1.27
CA SER A 54 7.12 4.64 1.46
C SER A 54 7.99 5.11 0.29
N ASP A 55 7.43 5.25 -0.92
CA ASP A 55 8.15 5.80 -2.07
C ASP A 55 8.24 7.34 -1.99
N ILE A 56 7.24 7.97 -1.33
CA ILE A 56 7.12 9.43 -1.20
C ILE A 56 7.82 9.93 0.06
N PHE A 57 7.70 9.19 1.16
CA PHE A 57 8.27 9.52 2.46
C PHE A 57 9.20 8.41 2.94
N ALA A 58 10.22 8.79 3.71
CA ALA A 58 11.06 7.85 4.45
C ALA A 58 10.26 7.22 5.61
N ALA A 59 9.37 6.28 5.28
CA ALA A 59 8.50 5.58 6.23
C ALA A 59 9.12 4.26 6.70
N CYS A 60 8.98 3.92 7.98
CA CYS A 60 9.48 2.67 8.57
C CYS A 60 8.36 1.85 9.20
N ASN A 61 8.40 0.53 8.97
CA ASN A 61 7.49 -0.47 9.57
C ASN A 61 5.99 -0.18 9.36
N LEU A 62 5.65 0.41 8.21
CA LEU A 62 4.29 0.82 7.95
C LEU A 62 3.41 -0.38 7.56
N PRO A 63 2.26 -0.61 8.21
CA PRO A 63 1.30 -1.64 7.81
C PRO A 63 0.84 -1.43 6.36
N LYS A 64 0.56 -2.51 5.64
CA LYS A 64 0.06 -2.48 4.25
C LYS A 64 -1.12 -1.51 4.06
N ARG A 65 -2.04 -1.46 5.03
CA ARG A 65 -3.18 -0.51 5.01
C ARG A 65 -2.76 0.96 4.89
N PHE A 66 -1.67 1.33 5.54
CA PHE A 66 -1.13 2.68 5.57
C PHE A 66 -0.11 2.92 4.44
N GLU A 67 0.46 1.84 3.88
CA GLU A 67 1.37 1.89 2.74
C GLU A 67 0.66 2.25 1.43
N TYR A 68 -0.59 1.80 1.26
CA TYR A 68 -1.37 1.99 0.06
C TYR A 68 -2.62 2.85 0.32
N PRO A 69 -2.70 4.09 -0.21
CA PRO A 69 -3.87 4.95 -0.02
C PRO A 69 -5.19 4.35 -0.53
N HIS A 70 -5.15 3.51 -1.58
CA HIS A 70 -6.33 2.83 -2.13
C HIS A 70 -6.98 1.82 -1.16
N TRP A 71 -6.28 1.46 -0.06
CA TRP A 71 -6.85 0.57 0.96
C TRP A 71 -7.96 1.25 1.77
N PHE A 72 -7.99 2.59 1.79
CA PHE A 72 -9.02 3.36 2.47
C PHE A 72 -10.28 3.47 1.62
N ASN A 73 -11.29 2.68 1.98
CA ASN A 73 -12.59 2.64 1.30
C ASN A 73 -13.72 2.91 2.29
N GLY A 74 -14.88 3.34 1.77
CA GLY A 74 -16.10 3.55 2.56
C GLY A 74 -16.29 4.97 3.11
N TYR A 75 -15.47 5.92 2.66
CA TYR A 75 -15.61 7.32 3.07
C TYR A 75 -16.71 8.03 2.29
N GLY A 76 -17.30 9.07 2.88
CA GLY A 76 -18.44 9.79 2.27
C GLY A 76 -18.16 10.31 0.86
N SER A 77 -16.95 10.82 0.62
CA SER A 77 -16.48 11.27 -0.71
C SER A 77 -16.48 10.19 -1.79
N GLN A 78 -16.39 8.92 -1.42
CA GLN A 78 -16.32 7.78 -2.34
C GLN A 78 -17.68 7.14 -2.58
N VAL A 79 -18.54 7.10 -1.54
CA VAL A 79 -19.77 6.30 -1.53
C VAL A 79 -21.03 7.15 -1.57
N SER A 80 -20.99 8.38 -1.05
CA SER A 80 -22.19 9.17 -0.88
C SER A 80 -22.78 9.59 -2.22
N LYS A 81 -24.06 9.27 -2.39
CA LYS A 81 -24.92 9.75 -3.48
C LYS A 81 -25.86 10.86 -3.01
N GLN A 82 -25.67 11.35 -1.79
CA GLN A 82 -26.55 12.36 -1.21
C GLN A 82 -26.39 13.69 -1.96
N HIS A 83 -27.52 14.30 -2.30
CA HIS A 83 -27.51 15.60 -2.96
C HIS A 83 -26.84 16.65 -2.03
N PRO A 84 -25.92 17.49 -2.54
CA PRO A 84 -25.17 18.45 -1.73
C PRO A 84 -26.04 19.36 -0.87
N PHE A 85 -27.23 19.71 -1.36
CA PHE A 85 -28.18 20.58 -0.65
C PHE A 85 -28.75 19.98 0.65
N TYR A 86 -28.83 18.64 0.74
CA TYR A 86 -29.37 17.96 1.92
C TYR A 86 -28.29 17.46 2.87
N ARG A 87 -27.05 17.93 2.71
CA ARG A 87 -25.93 17.51 3.55
C ARG A 87 -25.92 18.28 4.87
N THR A 88 -25.80 17.57 5.99
CA THR A 88 -25.67 18.19 7.32
C THR A 88 -24.20 18.32 7.72
N SER A 89 -23.92 19.13 8.73
CA SER A 89 -22.56 19.25 9.32
C SER A 89 -22.07 17.92 9.92
N ALA A 90 -22.96 17.06 10.41
CA ALA A 90 -22.59 15.73 10.91
C ALA A 90 -22.01 14.83 9.79
N ASN A 91 -22.43 15.04 8.53
CA ASN A 91 -21.86 14.33 7.37
C ASN A 91 -20.45 14.80 6.99
N GLU A 92 -19.90 15.83 7.63
CA GLU A 92 -18.53 16.28 7.39
C GLU A 92 -17.51 15.34 8.04
N TYR A 93 -17.84 14.83 9.23
CA TYR A 93 -17.01 13.83 9.89
C TYR A 93 -16.93 12.54 9.08
N GLY A 94 -15.72 12.03 8.85
CA GLY A 94 -15.49 10.83 8.07
C GLY A 94 -15.80 10.97 6.57
N TRP A 95 -15.92 12.19 6.05
CA TRP A 95 -16.20 12.39 4.63
C TRP A 95 -15.00 12.07 3.73
N TYR A 96 -13.81 12.55 4.10
CA TYR A 96 -12.59 12.36 3.30
C TYR A 96 -11.78 11.19 3.83
N ALA A 97 -11.32 10.35 2.89
CA ALA A 97 -10.36 9.30 3.20
C ALA A 97 -8.99 9.91 3.56
N PRO A 98 -8.22 9.27 4.47
CA PRO A 98 -6.87 9.73 4.78
C PRO A 98 -5.96 9.54 3.56
N GLY A 99 -5.18 10.58 3.25
CA GLY A 99 -4.13 10.56 2.24
C GLY A 99 -2.75 10.26 2.83
N TRP A 100 -1.75 10.21 1.96
CA TRP A 100 -0.34 9.98 2.29
C TRP A 100 0.20 10.95 3.35
N HIS A 101 -0.20 12.23 3.31
CA HIS A 101 0.19 13.23 4.31
C HIS A 101 -0.45 13.09 5.69
N SER A 102 -1.58 12.38 5.79
CA SER A 102 -2.34 12.24 7.05
C SER A 102 -1.97 10.99 7.84
N ILE A 103 -1.18 10.10 7.24
CA ILE A 103 -0.76 8.82 7.80
C ILE A 103 0.60 9.03 8.51
N PRO A 104 0.88 8.33 9.62
CA PRO A 104 2.19 8.43 10.27
C PRO A 104 3.31 7.86 9.40
N ASN A 105 4.51 8.44 9.46
CA ASN A 105 5.70 7.90 8.80
C ASN A 105 6.24 6.63 9.48
N ASN A 106 6.09 6.52 10.81
CA ASN A 106 6.58 5.40 11.60
C ASN A 106 5.44 4.78 12.42
N TYR A 107 5.36 3.45 12.41
CA TYR A 107 4.34 2.71 13.16
C TYR A 107 4.98 1.64 14.04
N HIS A 108 4.79 1.75 15.35
CA HIS A 108 5.33 0.85 16.36
C HIS A 108 4.19 0.24 17.20
N PRO A 109 3.53 -0.83 16.72
CA PRO A 109 2.45 -1.46 17.46
C PRO A 109 2.99 -2.24 18.65
N LEU A 110 2.29 -2.19 19.77
CA LEU A 110 2.54 -3.08 20.89
C LEU A 110 1.91 -4.45 20.58
N SER A 111 2.73 -5.50 20.51
CA SER A 111 2.23 -6.85 20.29
C SER A 111 1.73 -7.47 21.59
N GLN A 112 0.47 -7.91 21.63
CA GLN A 112 -0.10 -8.60 22.80
C GLN A 112 0.04 -10.12 22.76
N LYS A 113 0.81 -10.66 21.79
CA LYS A 113 1.00 -12.10 21.57
C LYS A 113 1.48 -12.85 22.81
N PHE A 114 2.30 -12.22 23.66
CA PHE A 114 2.76 -12.83 24.91
C PHE A 114 1.62 -12.92 25.93
N SER A 115 0.99 -11.79 26.22
CA SER A 115 -0.10 -11.69 27.18
C SER A 115 -1.30 -12.57 26.78
N GLU A 116 -1.64 -12.64 25.49
CA GLU A 116 -2.68 -13.53 24.96
C GLU A 116 -2.42 -15.00 25.29
N LYS A 117 -1.16 -15.45 25.23
CA LYS A 117 -0.79 -16.82 25.63
C LYS A 117 -0.98 -17.01 27.13
N GLN A 118 -0.55 -16.05 27.93
CA GLN A 118 -0.65 -16.12 29.39
C GLN A 118 -2.10 -16.09 29.88
N ILE A 119 -2.94 -15.23 29.30
CA ILE A 119 -4.37 -15.11 29.65
C ILE A 119 -5.10 -16.44 29.41
N LYS A 120 -4.78 -17.16 28.33
CA LYS A 120 -5.35 -18.49 28.05
C LYS A 120 -5.02 -19.53 29.11
N CYS A 121 -3.88 -19.42 29.79
CA CYS A 121 -3.48 -20.31 30.89
C CYS A 121 -4.22 -20.00 32.21
N GLY A 122 -4.93 -18.88 32.29
CA GLY A 122 -5.71 -18.49 33.47
C GLY A 122 -4.87 -18.01 34.65
N MET A 123 -5.50 -17.92 35.82
CA MET A 123 -4.85 -17.47 37.05
C MET A 123 -3.83 -18.50 37.53
N TYR A 124 -2.61 -18.04 37.84
CA TYR A 124 -1.60 -18.87 38.47
C TYR A 124 -2.10 -19.46 39.79
N ARG A 125 -1.82 -20.74 40.02
CA ARG A 125 -2.05 -21.44 41.28
C ARG A 125 -0.77 -22.14 41.71
N ASN A 126 -0.41 -21.98 42.97
CA ASN A 126 0.72 -22.68 43.56
C ASN A 126 0.25 -24.05 44.08
N TYR A 127 0.85 -25.13 43.56
CA TYR A 127 0.65 -26.52 44.03
C TYR A 127 1.96 -27.14 44.56
N SER A 128 2.93 -26.31 44.94
CA SER A 128 4.22 -26.77 45.48
C SER A 128 4.12 -27.09 46.98
N LEU A 129 5.01 -27.96 47.47
CA LEU A 129 5.13 -28.27 48.90
C LEU A 129 5.99 -27.22 49.60
N ASN A 130 5.61 -26.86 50.83
CA ASN A 130 6.44 -26.05 51.71
C ASN A 130 7.59 -26.90 52.24
N MET A 131 8.71 -26.91 51.50
CA MET A 131 9.91 -27.69 51.83
C MET A 131 10.91 -26.92 52.71
N SER A 132 10.52 -25.76 53.25
CA SER A 132 11.39 -25.05 54.20
C SER A 132 11.50 -25.87 55.47
N ALA A 133 12.73 -26.20 55.85
CA ALA A 133 12.99 -26.64 57.21
C ALA A 133 12.59 -25.51 58.16
N PRO A 134 11.96 -25.82 59.31
CA PRO A 134 11.72 -24.81 60.33
C PRO A 134 13.06 -24.23 60.77
N ASP A 135 13.12 -22.90 60.95
CA ASP A 135 14.28 -22.25 61.52
C ASP A 135 14.59 -22.87 62.90
N PRO A 136 15.87 -23.10 63.23
CA PRO A 136 16.23 -23.59 64.54
C PRO A 136 15.69 -22.63 65.61
N PRO A 137 15.24 -23.13 66.76
CA PRO A 137 14.72 -22.28 67.83
C PRO A 137 15.79 -21.23 68.17
N LYS A 138 15.41 -19.96 68.10
CA LYS A 138 16.29 -18.86 68.50
C LYS A 138 16.65 -19.10 69.96
N LYS A 139 17.94 -19.31 70.25
CA LYS A 139 18.41 -19.29 71.63
C LYS A 139 18.08 -17.89 72.16
N LEU A 140 17.19 -17.80 73.15
CA LEU A 140 17.09 -16.61 73.96
C LEU A 140 18.44 -16.47 74.66
N CYS A 141 19.24 -15.52 74.17
CA CYS A 141 20.39 -14.99 74.89
C CYS A 141 19.88 -14.21 76.11
#